data_AF-A0A2H0Q8A1-F1
#
_entry.id   AF-A0A2H0Q8A1-F1
#
_cell.length_a   1.000
_cell.length_b   1.000
_cell.length_c   1.000
_cell.angle_alpha   90.00
_cell.angle_beta   90.00
_cell.angle_gamma   90.00
#
_symmetry.space_group_name_H-M   'P 1'
#
loop_
_entity.id
_entity.type
_entity.pdbx_description
1 polymer ?
#
loop_
_entity_poly.entity_id
_entity_poly.type
_entity_poly.pdbx_seq_one_letter_code
_entity_poly.pdbx_strand_id
1 'polypeptide(L)' 'MNGKIEYPQDFFVNIDNDQHRLGRITLNLHSDGFVVEIDIVQKESRKIWHHVDTIYKLEHADDALQTAVQRLSQFLSGQG' A
#
# COMPACT_ATOMS: atom_id res chain seq x y z
N MET A 1 2.75 24.01 -12.51
CA MET A 1 1.45 23.53 -12.00
C MET A 1 1.66 23.18 -10.54
N ASN A 2 1.11 23.95 -9.59
CA ASN A 2 1.19 23.62 -8.16
C ASN A 2 0.00 22.72 -7.81
N GLY A 3 0.13 21.41 -8.04
CA GLY A 3 -0.81 20.43 -7.48
C GLY A 3 -0.44 20.19 -6.03
N LYS A 4 -1.30 20.58 -5.08
CA LYS A 4 -1.16 20.08 -3.71
C LYS A 4 -1.41 18.57 -3.75
N ILE A 5 -0.49 17.80 -3.17
CA ILE A 5 -0.70 16.37 -2.96
C ILE A 5 -1.66 16.24 -1.77
N GLU A 6 -2.81 15.60 -2.01
CA GLU A 6 -3.80 15.31 -0.96
C GLU A 6 -3.57 13.88 -0.45
N TYR A 7 -3.56 13.73 0.87
CA TYR A 7 -3.44 12.45 1.57
C TYR A 7 -4.75 12.16 2.32
N PRO A 8 -5.14 10.87 2.48
CA PRO A 8 -4.42 9.68 2.03
C PRO A 8 -4.46 9.45 0.52
N GLN A 9 -3.48 8.71 0.00
CA GLN A 9 -3.44 8.26 -1.39
C GLN A 9 -3.49 6.74 -1.47
N ASP A 10 -4.46 6.22 -2.20
CA ASP A 10 -4.60 4.78 -2.44
C ASP A 10 -3.97 4.37 -3.77
N PHE A 11 -3.11 3.36 -3.70
CA PHE A 11 -2.50 2.69 -4.85
C PHE A 11 -2.95 1.24 -4.87
N PHE A 12 -3.40 0.77 -6.04
CA PHE A 12 -3.85 -0.60 -6.22
C PHE A 12 -2.89 -1.38 -7.10
N VAL A 13 -2.51 -2.57 -6.64
CA VAL A 13 -1.57 -3.47 -7.30
C VAL A 13 -2.30 -4.75 -7.69
N ASN A 14 -2.15 -5.18 -8.94
CA ASN A 14 -2.70 -6.47 -9.38
C ASN A 14 -1.91 -7.60 -8.72
N ILE A 15 -2.61 -8.63 -8.25
CA ILE A 15 -1.99 -9.86 -7.74
C ILE A 15 -2.06 -10.88 -8.87
N ASP A 16 -0.90 -11.42 -9.25
CA ASP A 16 -0.83 -12.41 -10.32
C ASP A 16 -1.62 -13.67 -9.96
N ASN A 17 -2.33 -14.21 -10.95
CA ASN A 17 -3.23 -15.36 -10.81
C ASN A 17 -4.41 -15.15 -9.85
N ASP A 18 -4.74 -13.91 -9.50
CA ASP A 18 -5.91 -13.57 -8.68
C ASP A 18 -6.80 -12.52 -9.35
N GLN A 19 -7.99 -12.93 -9.77
CA GLN A 19 -8.93 -12.05 -10.46
C GLN A 19 -9.85 -11.27 -9.52
N HIS A 20 -9.92 -11.67 -8.25
CA HIS A 20 -10.91 -11.16 -7.29
C HIS A 20 -10.30 -10.23 -6.26
N ARG A 21 -8.97 -10.27 -6.08
CA ARG A 21 -8.26 -9.49 -5.06
C ARG A 21 -7.22 -8.56 -5.69
N LEU A 22 -6.93 -7.49 -4.97
CA LEU A 22 -5.91 -6.50 -5.30
C LEU A 22 -5.08 -6.23 -4.06
N GLY A 23 -3.79 -5.97 -4.24
CA GLY A 23 -3.02 -5.24 -3.22
C GLY A 23 -3.52 -3.81 -3.14
N ARG A 24 -3.64 -3.27 -1.93
CA ARG A 24 -3.88 -1.86 -1.66
C ARG A 24 -2.70 -1.35 -0.82
N ILE A 25 -2.12 -0.24 -1.26
CA ILE A 25 -1.14 0.53 -0.50
C ILE A 25 -1.77 1.89 -0.24
N THR A 26 -2.01 2.23 1.02
CA THR A 26 -2.54 3.53 1.43
C THR A 26 -1.41 4.35 2.03
N LEU A 27 -1.00 5.40 1.33
CA LEU A 27 0.04 6.34 1.78
C LEU A 27 -0.62 7.48 2.55
N ASN A 28 -0.24 7.61 3.81
CA ASN A 28 -0.67 8.66 4.72
C ASN A 28 0.49 9.61 5.02
N LEU A 29 0.19 10.90 5.19
CA LEU A 29 1.15 11.88 5.71
C LEU A 29 0.81 12.18 7.17
N HIS A 30 1.74 11.87 8.06
CA HIS A 30 1.69 12.18 9.49
C HIS A 30 2.69 13.29 9.84
N SER A 31 2.60 13.82 11.06
CA SER A 31 3.51 14.87 11.55
C SER A 31 4.97 14.42 11.64
N ASP A 32 5.21 13.12 11.77
CA ASP A 32 6.53 12.49 11.95
C ASP A 32 7.00 11.71 10.71
N GLY A 33 6.37 11.92 9.56
CA GLY A 33 6.73 11.30 8.29
C GLY A 33 5.55 10.62 7.59
N PHE A 34 5.86 9.80 6.60
CA PHE A 34 4.90 8.98 5.89
C PHE A 34 4.63 7.67 6.63
N VAL A 35 3.38 7.23 6.52
CA VAL A 35 2.91 5.94 7.00
C VAL A 35 2.24 5.23 5.83
N VAL A 36 2.60 3.97 5.59
CA VAL A 36 1.97 3.14 4.56
C VAL A 36 1.25 1.97 5.20
N GLU A 37 -0.02 1.82 4.87
CA GLU A 37 -0.80 0.64 5.18
C GLU A 37 -0.85 -0.25 3.94
N ILE A 38 -0.61 -1.55 4.13
CA ILE A 38 -0.57 -2.54 3.05
C ILE A 38 -1.64 -3.58 3.33
N ASP A 39 -2.58 -3.72 2.40
CA ASP A 39 -3.69 -4.67 2.51
C ASP A 39 -3.87 -5.47 1.22
N ILE A 40 -4.60 -6.56 1.34
CA ILE A 40 -5.25 -7.24 0.22
C ILE A 40 -6.73 -6.93 0.33
N VAL A 41 -7.33 -6.39 -0.72
CA VAL A 41 -8.74 -6.01 -0.78
C VAL A 41 -9.47 -6.78 -1.85
N GLN A 42 -10.78 -6.95 -1.69
CA GLN A 42 -11.65 -7.43 -2.76
C GLN A 42 -11.78 -6.37 -3.85
N LYS A 43 -11.64 -6.75 -5.12
CA LYS A 43 -11.65 -5.85 -6.27
C LYS A 43 -12.96 -5.06 -6.40
N GLU A 44 -14.10 -5.71 -6.16
CA GLU A 44 -15.43 -5.12 -6.32
C GLU A 44 -15.81 -4.20 -5.16
N SER A 45 -15.69 -4.70 -3.92
CA SER A 45 -16.17 -3.99 -2.73
C SER A 45 -15.11 -3.08 -2.09
N ARG A 46 -13.83 -3.26 -2.44
CA ARG A 46 -12.67 -2.69 -1.75
C ARG A 46 -12.59 -3.05 -0.26
N LYS A 47 -13.39 -4.02 0.19
CA LYS A 47 -13.34 -4.54 1.54
C LYS A 47 -11.99 -5.20 1.77
N ILE A 48 -11.35 -4.87 2.89
CA ILE A 48 -10.12 -5.50 3.33
C ILE A 48 -10.39 -6.99 3.53
N TRP A 49 -9.66 -7.80 2.78
CA TRP A 49 -9.64 -9.24 2.89
C TRP A 49 -8.56 -9.69 3.89
N HIS A 50 -7.39 -9.07 3.82
CA HIS A 50 -6.26 -9.36 4.69
C HIS A 50 -5.41 -8.12 4.87
N HIS A 51 -4.94 -7.89 6.08
CA HIS A 51 -3.94 -6.85 6.36
C HIS A 51 -2.54 -7.46 6.26
N VAL A 52 -1.65 -6.85 5.48
CA VAL A 52 -0.28 -7.37 5.26
C VAL A 52 0.68 -6.75 6.27
N ASP A 53 0.77 -5.42 6.33
CA ASP A 53 1.67 -4.72 7.24
C ASP A 53 1.35 -3.22 7.31
N THR A 54 1.95 -2.54 8.30
CA THR A 54 2.00 -1.08 8.36
C THR A 54 3.42 -0.61 8.65
N ILE A 55 3.93 0.30 7.81
CA ILE A 55 5.29 0.83 7.92
C ILE A 55 5.22 2.32 8.27
N TYR A 56 5.92 2.71 9.33
CA TYR A 56 5.88 4.06 9.90
C TYR A 56 7.19 4.80 9.70
N LYS A 57 7.16 6.13 9.92
CA LYS A 57 8.34 7.00 9.99
C LYS A 57 9.18 7.00 8.72
N LEU A 58 8.53 6.95 7.57
CA LEU A 58 9.19 7.00 6.27
C LEU A 58 9.40 8.47 5.87
N GLU A 59 10.58 8.83 5.38
CA GLU A 59 10.92 10.24 5.14
C GLU A 59 10.37 10.76 3.80
N HIS A 60 10.29 9.90 2.80
CA HIS A 60 9.90 10.26 1.44
C HIS A 60 8.78 9.37 0.92
N ALA A 61 7.82 9.99 0.22
CA ALA A 61 6.66 9.30 -0.36
C ALA A 61 7.08 8.20 -1.36
N ASP A 62 8.04 8.49 -2.24
CA ASP A 62 8.50 7.54 -3.26
C ASP A 62 9.16 6.31 -2.62
N ASP A 63 10.02 6.52 -1.64
CA ASP A 63 10.68 5.43 -0.89
C ASP A 63 9.66 4.62 -0.09
N ALA A 64 8.64 5.28 0.46
CA ALA A 64 7.55 4.63 1.17
C ALA A 64 6.75 3.69 0.27
N LEU A 65 6.45 4.13 -0.95
CA LEU A 65 5.76 3.31 -1.96
C LEU A 65 6.62 2.13 -2.42
N GLN A 66 7.91 2.34 -2.70
CA GLN A 66 8.81 1.25 -3.08
C GLN A 66 8.92 0.19 -1.99
N THR A 67 9.07 0.63 -0.74
CA THR A 67 9.12 -0.26 0.43
C THR A 67 7.82 -1.04 0.58
N ALA A 68 6.67 -0.39 0.41
CA ALA A 68 5.37 -1.04 0.48
C ALA A 68 5.17 -2.10 -0.62
N VAL A 69 5.56 -1.80 -1.86
CA VAL A 69 5.51 -2.76 -2.98
C VAL A 69 6.41 -3.96 -2.72
N GLN A 70 7.64 -3.73 -2.24
CA GLN A 70 8.57 -4.80 -1.88
C GLN A 70 7.98 -5.69 -0.78
N ARG A 71 7.40 -5.09 0.26
CA ARG A 71 6.81 -5.83 1.38
C ARG A 71 5.60 -6.67 0.95
N LEU A 72 4.73 -6.10 0.11
CA LEU A 72 3.61 -6.84 -0.48
C LEU A 72 4.10 -8.03 -1.33
N SER A 73 5.14 -7.82 -2.15
CA SER A 73 5.72 -8.88 -2.99
C SER A 73 6.32 -10.02 -2.15
N GLN A 74 7.02 -9.70 -1.06
CA GLN A 74 7.55 -10.70 -0.12
C GLN A 74 6.44 -11.54 0.50
N PHE A 75 5.38 -10.89 0.97
CA PHE A 75 4.21 -11.56 1.54
C PHE A 75 3.56 -12.52 0.52
N LEU A 76 3.30 -12.05 -0.71
CA LEU A 76 2.66 -12.86 -1.75
C LEU A 76 3.53 -14.03 -2.20
N SER A 77 4.85 -13.87 -2.16
CA SER A 77 5.82 -14.94 -2.49
C SER A 77 5.99 -15.97 -1.37
N GLY A 78 5.35 -15.79 -0.21
CA GLY A 78 5.53 -16.65 0.96
C GLY A 78 6.91 -16.51 1.62
N GLN A 79 7.64 -15.43 1.33
CA GLN A 79 8.90 -15.08 2.00
C GLN A 79 8.56 -14.16 3.18
N GLY A 80 8.20 -14.76 4.32
CA GLY A 80 7.82 -14.07 5.55
C GLY A 80 8.60 -14.61 6.75
#